data_AF-A0A931ESB6-F1
#
_entry.id   AF-A0A931ESB6-F1
#
_cell.length_a   1.000
_cell.length_b   1.000
_cell.length_c   1.000
_cell.angle_alpha   90.00
_cell.angle_beta   90.00
_cell.angle_gamma   90.00
#
_symmetry.space_group_name_H-M   'P 1'
#
loop_
_entity.id
_entity.type
_entity.pdbx_description
1 polymer ?
#
loop_
_entity_poly.entity_id
_entity_poly.type
_entity_poly.pdbx_seq_one_letter_code
_entity_poly.pdbx_strand_id
1 'polypeptide(L)'
;MKSRIQENIFNSEYLELLYRADKKGFEKAFLEIYPEISDQKISDFWKTRLEYENKKEVSVNTSKAEILFLLSACAIAGFLMQIPHIFGLNFNDEIFYQKNIAIIILLGLSIYAFITKATIKPKHIFITVFVFIISAVYINMLPSDRNSDSVLLVFIHLPLMLWCLYGLVFIDFDSSNKLKRIDYIKYNGELAIMVAIILIAGFILTAVTLGLFSAIDLNIERFYLDYIVMTGLVSIPIVATYIIRKYPYVANKIAPIIANIFSPLVLITLIVYLIFILKTDKDPYNDREFLIIFNLMLLGVTSIVVFSISGTSINKRQRFNEQILLVLTFITLIIDIIAVSAIIYRLGEYGFTPNRTAVLGSNLLIFGNLLLIMIDLYKVNFKDKEIKQVELTIAKYLPAYGIWTVFIVFILPWLFGLK
;
A
#
# COMPACT_ATOMS: atom_id res chain seq x y z
N MET A 1 32.20 -20.24 26.48
CA MET A 1 30.88 -19.64 26.74
C MET A 1 30.34 -20.12 28.09
N LYS A 2 30.11 -21.42 28.29
CA LYS A 2 29.59 -22.00 29.55
C LYS A 2 30.29 -21.54 30.83
N SER A 3 31.62 -21.69 30.90
CA SER A 3 32.42 -21.27 32.07
C SER A 3 32.23 -19.79 32.39
N ARG A 4 32.25 -18.93 31.36
CA ARG A 4 32.02 -17.49 31.51
C ARG A 4 30.64 -17.14 32.04
N ILE A 5 29.60 -17.91 31.68
CA ILE A 5 28.24 -17.72 32.21
C ILE A 5 28.18 -18.16 33.67
N GLN A 6 28.76 -19.31 34.02
CA GLN A 6 28.78 -19.82 35.40
C GLN A 6 29.54 -18.89 36.36
N GLU A 7 30.72 -18.43 35.95
CA GLU A 7 31.56 -17.52 36.75
C GLU A 7 30.91 -16.14 36.98
N ASN A 8 30.00 -15.72 36.09
CA ASN A 8 29.41 -14.38 36.08
C ASN A 8 27.88 -14.41 36.21
N ILE A 9 27.30 -15.46 36.78
CA ILE A 9 25.84 -15.64 36.83
C ILE A 9 25.11 -14.52 37.61
N PHE A 10 25.81 -13.88 38.56
CA PHE A 10 25.29 -12.73 39.32
C PHE A 10 25.57 -11.37 38.66
N ASN A 11 26.35 -11.34 37.56
CA ASN A 11 26.69 -10.11 36.85
C ASN A 11 25.81 -9.94 35.60
N SER A 12 24.66 -9.29 35.80
CA SER A 12 23.66 -9.08 34.75
C SER A 12 24.18 -8.33 33.51
N GLU A 13 25.10 -7.38 33.68
CA GLU A 13 25.68 -6.60 32.59
C GLU A 13 26.61 -7.47 31.72
N TYR A 14 27.42 -8.32 32.37
CA TYR A 14 28.32 -9.23 31.66
C TYR A 14 27.55 -10.32 30.89
N LEU A 15 26.45 -10.84 31.46
CA LEU A 15 25.58 -11.79 30.76
C LEU A 15 24.92 -11.17 29.53
N GLU A 16 24.45 -9.92 29.61
CA GLU A 16 23.91 -9.21 28.44
C GLU A 16 24.99 -8.94 27.39
N LEU A 17 26.23 -8.62 27.79
CA LEU A 17 27.37 -8.50 26.87
C LEU A 17 27.64 -9.80 26.10
N LEU A 18 27.69 -10.94 26.81
CA LEU A 18 27.87 -12.25 26.17
C LEU A 18 26.72 -12.59 25.22
N TYR A 19 25.48 -12.31 25.61
CA TYR A 19 24.29 -12.50 24.78
C TYR A 19 24.34 -11.64 23.50
N ARG A 20 24.76 -10.37 23.60
CA ARG A 20 24.86 -9.45 22.46
C ARG A 20 25.99 -9.82 21.50
N ALA A 21 27.08 -10.38 22.01
CA ALA A 21 28.22 -10.79 21.21
C ALA A 21 27.91 -12.04 20.36
N ASP A 22 27.21 -13.03 20.93
CA ASP A 22 26.83 -14.25 20.23
C ASP A 22 25.53 -14.84 20.79
N LYS A 23 24.39 -14.40 20.21
CA LYS A 23 23.04 -14.81 20.64
C LYS A 23 22.88 -16.33 20.66
N LYS A 24 23.20 -17.01 19.54
CA LYS A 24 22.96 -18.46 19.38
C LYS A 24 23.90 -19.29 20.25
N GLY A 25 25.17 -18.91 20.34
CA GLY A 25 26.15 -19.58 21.19
C GLY A 25 25.86 -19.40 22.68
N PHE A 26 25.42 -18.20 23.09
CA PHE A 26 24.99 -17.94 24.46
C PHE A 26 23.76 -18.77 24.83
N GLU A 27 22.73 -18.77 24.00
CA GLU A 27 21.48 -19.50 24.25
C GLU A 27 21.70 -21.00 24.43
N LYS A 28 22.45 -21.63 23.52
CA LYS A 28 22.79 -23.05 23.62
C LYS A 28 23.59 -23.35 24.88
N ALA A 29 24.62 -22.53 25.16
CA ALA A 29 25.46 -22.71 26.34
C ALA A 29 24.67 -22.51 27.65
N PHE A 30 23.74 -21.55 27.67
CA PHE A 30 22.90 -21.21 28.82
C PHE A 30 21.89 -22.32 29.13
N LEU A 31 21.19 -22.84 28.11
CA LEU A 31 20.24 -23.95 28.28
C LEU A 31 20.92 -25.25 28.72
N GLU A 32 22.15 -25.49 28.25
CA GLU A 32 22.93 -26.67 28.65
C GLU A 32 23.37 -26.63 30.12
N ILE A 33 23.69 -25.44 30.67
CA ILE A 33 24.06 -25.29 32.09
C ILE A 33 22.87 -25.00 32.99
N TYR A 34 21.70 -24.65 32.45
CA TYR A 34 20.51 -24.27 33.23
C TYR A 34 20.17 -25.26 34.36
N PRO A 35 20.22 -26.60 34.16
CA PRO A 35 19.96 -27.55 35.25
C PRO A 35 20.86 -27.32 36.48
N GLU A 36 22.11 -26.90 36.25
CA GLU A 36 23.12 -26.68 37.29
C GLU A 36 23.00 -25.30 37.98
N ILE A 37 22.33 -24.33 37.35
CA ILE A 37 22.14 -22.96 37.86
C ILE A 37 20.66 -22.62 38.16
N SER A 38 19.81 -23.65 38.18
CA SER A 38 18.33 -23.54 38.27
C SER A 38 17.83 -23.03 39.62
N ASP A 39 18.70 -22.99 40.63
CA ASP A 39 18.45 -22.48 41.98
C ASP A 39 18.45 -20.95 42.06
N GLN A 40 18.89 -20.26 41.00
CA GLN A 40 19.07 -18.80 41.00
C GLN A 40 17.97 -18.08 40.22
N LYS A 41 17.39 -17.03 40.83
CA LYS A 41 16.34 -16.20 40.20
C LYS A 41 16.76 -15.55 38.88
N ILE A 42 18.05 -15.20 38.73
CA ILE A 42 18.58 -14.64 37.48
C ILE A 42 18.54 -15.68 36.35
N SER A 43 18.79 -16.94 36.68
CA SER A 43 18.73 -18.04 35.70
C SER A 43 17.33 -18.25 35.16
N ASP A 44 16.31 -18.16 36.03
CA ASP A 44 14.90 -18.24 35.65
C ASP A 44 14.46 -17.08 34.76
N PHE A 45 14.93 -15.86 35.05
CA PHE A 45 14.69 -14.70 34.20
C PHE A 45 15.28 -14.91 32.79
N TRP A 46 16.53 -15.34 32.71
CA TRP A 46 17.20 -15.58 31.43
C TRP A 46 16.58 -16.73 30.66
N LYS A 47 16.24 -17.84 31.32
CA LYS A 47 15.49 -18.93 30.68
C LYS A 47 14.16 -18.45 30.13
N THR A 48 13.39 -17.71 30.93
CA THR A 48 12.10 -17.15 30.49
C THR A 48 12.29 -16.22 29.29
N ARG A 49 13.32 -15.37 29.29
CA ARG A 49 13.64 -14.46 28.19
C ARG A 49 14.02 -15.21 26.91
N LEU A 50 14.93 -16.18 27.00
CA LEU A 50 15.43 -16.97 25.87
C LEU A 50 14.32 -17.86 25.29
N GLU A 51 13.54 -18.53 26.15
CA GLU A 51 12.41 -19.36 25.72
C GLU A 51 11.24 -18.52 25.17
N TYR A 52 11.04 -17.29 25.64
CA TYR A 52 10.02 -16.39 25.12
C TYR A 52 10.36 -15.88 23.72
N GLU A 53 11.64 -15.58 23.45
CA GLU A 53 12.10 -15.29 22.09
C GLU A 53 11.97 -16.52 21.18
N ASN A 54 12.34 -17.72 21.67
CA ASN A 54 12.15 -18.96 20.92
C ASN A 54 10.68 -19.31 20.66
N LYS A 55 9.76 -19.04 21.58
CA LYS A 55 8.32 -19.21 21.32
C LYS A 55 7.84 -18.34 20.15
N LYS A 56 8.44 -17.16 19.95
CA LYS A 56 8.18 -16.29 18.79
C LYS A 56 8.92 -16.73 17.53
N GLU A 57 10.15 -17.24 17.64
CA GLU A 57 10.97 -17.65 16.49
C GLU A 57 10.65 -19.08 15.98
N VAL A 58 10.17 -20.00 16.84
CA VAL A 58 10.05 -21.46 16.54
C VAL A 58 8.64 -21.92 16.16
N SER A 59 7.60 -21.07 16.16
CA SER A 59 6.26 -21.51 15.74
C SER A 59 5.45 -20.51 14.95
N VAL A 60 6.04 -19.99 13.87
CA VAL A 60 5.22 -19.68 12.68
C VAL A 60 4.81 -21.02 12.07
N ASN A 61 3.95 -21.78 12.77
CA ASN A 61 3.41 -23.02 12.26
C ASN A 61 2.47 -22.62 11.12
N THR A 62 2.94 -22.77 9.89
CA THR A 62 2.12 -22.48 8.72
C THR A 62 1.12 -23.61 8.60
N SER A 63 -0.13 -23.34 8.99
CA SER A 63 -1.18 -24.34 8.85
C SER A 63 -1.34 -24.67 7.36
N LYS A 64 -1.48 -25.96 7.03
CA LYS A 64 -1.76 -26.39 5.64
C LYS A 64 -3.02 -25.70 5.10
N ALA A 65 -3.97 -25.39 5.98
CA ALA A 65 -5.18 -24.65 5.68
C ALA A 65 -4.90 -23.21 5.18
N GLU A 66 -4.00 -22.46 5.83
CA GLU A 66 -3.63 -21.11 5.38
C GLU A 66 -3.03 -21.10 3.98
N ILE A 67 -2.14 -22.06 3.68
CA ILE A 67 -1.57 -22.21 2.33
C ILE A 67 -2.67 -22.58 1.33
N LEU A 68 -3.56 -23.50 1.69
CA LEU A 68 -4.68 -23.89 0.84
C LEU A 68 -5.58 -22.69 0.52
N PHE A 69 -5.88 -21.85 1.51
CA PHE A 69 -6.68 -20.64 1.33
C PHE A 69 -5.99 -19.64 0.39
N LEU A 70 -4.68 -19.41 0.58
CA LEU A 70 -3.88 -18.60 -0.33
C LEU A 70 -3.94 -19.14 -1.77
N LEU A 71 -3.62 -20.43 -1.95
CA LEU A 71 -3.61 -21.07 -3.27
C LEU A 71 -5.00 -21.03 -3.92
N SER A 72 -6.07 -21.21 -3.15
CA SER A 72 -7.44 -21.12 -3.67
C SER A 72 -7.78 -19.71 -4.18
N ALA A 73 -7.41 -18.66 -3.45
CA ALA A 73 -7.64 -17.28 -3.87
C ALA A 73 -6.82 -16.93 -5.12
N CYS A 74 -5.55 -17.35 -5.18
CA CYS A 74 -4.69 -17.18 -6.35
C CYS A 74 -5.22 -17.98 -7.56
N ALA A 75 -5.69 -19.21 -7.36
CA ALA A 75 -6.25 -20.04 -8.42
C ALA A 75 -7.54 -19.42 -9.00
N ILE A 76 -8.42 -18.87 -8.16
CA ILE A 76 -9.62 -18.17 -8.62
C ILE A 76 -9.24 -16.91 -9.42
N ALA A 77 -8.33 -16.08 -8.90
CA ALA A 77 -7.88 -14.87 -9.59
C ALA A 77 -7.19 -15.21 -10.93
N GLY A 78 -6.32 -16.23 -10.93
CA GLY A 78 -5.67 -16.75 -12.12
C GLY A 78 -6.65 -17.27 -13.16
N PHE A 79 -7.64 -18.07 -12.75
CA PHE A 79 -8.68 -18.56 -13.65
C PHE A 79 -9.48 -17.42 -14.29
N LEU A 80 -9.87 -16.39 -13.50
CA LEU A 80 -10.57 -15.22 -14.03
C LEU A 80 -9.71 -14.43 -15.02
N MET A 81 -8.40 -14.35 -14.77
CA MET A 81 -7.45 -13.69 -15.69
C MET A 81 -7.35 -14.44 -17.03
N GLN A 82 -7.47 -15.77 -17.02
CA GLN A 82 -7.35 -16.61 -18.21
C GLN A 82 -8.65 -16.76 -19.02
N ILE A 83 -9.76 -16.11 -18.62
CA ILE A 83 -11.04 -16.17 -19.35
C ILE A 83 -10.89 -15.90 -20.85
N PRO A 84 -10.18 -14.83 -21.30
CA PRO A 84 -10.07 -14.54 -22.73
C PRO A 84 -9.42 -15.68 -23.51
N HIS A 85 -8.36 -16.28 -22.96
CA HIS A 85 -7.65 -17.41 -23.57
C HIS A 85 -8.47 -18.71 -23.56
N ILE A 86 -9.20 -19.00 -22.47
CA ILE A 86 -10.03 -20.21 -22.35
C ILE A 86 -11.19 -20.19 -23.33
N PHE A 87 -11.82 -19.03 -23.54
CA PHE A 87 -12.99 -18.87 -24.41
C PHE A 87 -12.66 -18.36 -25.82
N GLY A 88 -11.39 -18.18 -26.16
CA GLY A 88 -10.93 -17.79 -27.50
C GLY A 88 -11.32 -16.36 -27.92
N LEU A 89 -11.35 -15.41 -26.97
CA LEU A 89 -11.76 -14.02 -27.18
C LEU A 89 -10.63 -13.10 -27.71
N ASN A 90 -9.64 -13.67 -28.41
CA ASN A 90 -8.33 -13.08 -28.75
C ASN A 90 -8.34 -11.69 -29.41
N PHE A 91 -9.45 -11.23 -30.00
CA PHE A 91 -9.56 -9.90 -30.61
C PHE A 91 -9.87 -8.79 -29.59
N ASN A 92 -10.23 -9.12 -28.35
CA ASN A 92 -10.67 -8.18 -27.31
C ASN A 92 -9.85 -8.26 -26.01
N ASP A 93 -8.71 -8.94 -26.01
CA ASP A 93 -7.91 -9.22 -24.81
C ASP A 93 -7.48 -7.92 -24.11
N GLU A 94 -6.95 -6.94 -24.85
CA GLU A 94 -6.55 -5.64 -24.29
C GLU A 94 -7.71 -4.92 -23.59
N ILE A 95 -8.90 -4.93 -24.20
CA ILE A 95 -10.09 -4.27 -23.66
C ILE A 95 -10.58 -5.01 -22.41
N PHE A 96 -10.56 -6.35 -22.44
CA PHE A 96 -10.91 -7.16 -21.28
C PHE A 96 -9.99 -6.86 -20.10
N TYR A 97 -8.67 -6.85 -20.31
CA TYR A 97 -7.70 -6.59 -19.26
C TYR A 97 -7.82 -5.15 -18.74
N GLN A 98 -7.94 -4.16 -19.63
CA GLN A 98 -8.14 -2.75 -19.26
C GLN A 98 -9.36 -2.56 -18.34
N LYS A 99 -10.45 -3.29 -18.60
CA LYS A 99 -11.68 -3.19 -17.81
C LYS A 99 -11.66 -4.01 -16.53
N ASN A 100 -11.11 -5.23 -16.56
CA ASN A 100 -11.36 -6.24 -15.52
C ASN A 100 -10.17 -6.55 -14.62
N ILE A 101 -8.93 -6.14 -14.94
CA ILE A 101 -7.74 -6.52 -14.16
C ILE A 101 -7.82 -6.10 -12.69
N ALA A 102 -8.29 -4.87 -12.42
CA ALA A 102 -8.45 -4.37 -11.06
C ALA A 102 -9.55 -5.11 -10.30
N ILE A 103 -10.64 -5.48 -10.98
CA ILE A 103 -11.73 -6.29 -10.41
C ILE A 103 -11.17 -7.63 -9.96
N ILE A 104 -10.40 -8.31 -10.81
CA ILE A 104 -9.83 -9.63 -10.54
C ILE A 104 -8.90 -9.58 -9.32
N ILE A 105 -7.97 -8.61 -9.29
CA ILE A 105 -7.01 -8.45 -8.19
C ILE A 105 -7.73 -8.17 -6.86
N LEU A 106 -8.65 -7.20 -6.85
CA LEU A 106 -9.32 -6.77 -5.62
C LEU A 106 -10.36 -7.77 -5.14
N LEU A 107 -10.98 -8.52 -6.06
CA LEU A 107 -11.82 -9.66 -5.73
C LEU A 107 -10.99 -10.76 -5.08
N GLY A 108 -9.85 -11.12 -5.66
CA GLY A 108 -8.93 -12.13 -5.09
C GLY A 108 -8.47 -11.76 -3.68
N LEU A 109 -8.08 -10.50 -3.47
CA LEU A 109 -7.77 -9.95 -2.15
C LEU A 109 -8.95 -10.05 -1.17
N SER A 110 -10.16 -9.71 -1.62
CA SER A 110 -11.38 -9.78 -0.80
C SER A 110 -11.73 -11.22 -0.43
N ILE A 111 -11.64 -12.15 -1.38
CA ILE A 111 -11.84 -13.59 -1.16
C ILE A 111 -10.85 -14.10 -0.12
N TYR A 112 -9.56 -13.83 -0.30
CA TYR A 112 -8.53 -14.22 0.66
C TYR A 112 -8.79 -13.63 2.05
N ALA A 113 -9.20 -12.36 2.13
CA ALA A 113 -9.55 -11.71 3.38
C ALA A 113 -10.78 -12.33 4.06
N PHE A 114 -11.78 -12.83 3.32
CA PHE A 114 -12.94 -13.51 3.91
C PHE A 114 -12.60 -14.94 4.35
N ILE A 115 -11.92 -15.73 3.51
CA ILE A 115 -11.61 -17.14 3.81
C ILE A 115 -10.71 -17.25 5.05
N THR A 116 -9.84 -16.26 5.29
CA THR A 116 -8.95 -16.24 6.46
C THR A 116 -9.59 -15.71 7.74
N LYS A 117 -10.84 -15.25 7.71
CA LYS A 117 -11.55 -14.78 8.92
C LYS A 117 -12.13 -15.94 9.71
N ALA A 118 -12.02 -15.85 11.04
CA ALA A 118 -12.62 -16.82 11.95
C ALA A 118 -14.16 -16.73 12.00
N THR A 119 -14.72 -15.53 11.82
CA THR A 119 -16.17 -15.33 11.76
C THR A 119 -16.53 -14.48 10.55
N ILE A 120 -17.54 -14.93 9.80
CA ILE A 120 -17.99 -14.23 8.59
C ILE A 120 -19.47 -13.93 8.71
N LYS A 121 -19.82 -12.65 8.59
CA LYS A 121 -21.22 -12.22 8.53
C LYS A 121 -21.71 -12.34 7.08
N PRO A 122 -22.78 -13.10 6.78
CA PRO A 122 -23.23 -13.33 5.40
C PRO A 122 -23.63 -12.02 4.71
N LYS A 123 -24.17 -11.05 5.46
CA LYS A 123 -24.47 -9.70 4.98
C LYS A 123 -23.25 -9.01 4.34
N HIS A 124 -22.06 -9.17 4.93
CA HIS A 124 -20.84 -8.53 4.43
C HIS A 124 -20.39 -9.15 3.12
N ILE A 125 -20.43 -10.49 3.00
CA ILE A 125 -20.15 -11.18 1.74
C ILE A 125 -21.12 -10.71 0.66
N PHE A 126 -22.42 -10.71 0.96
CA PHE A 126 -23.45 -10.33 -0.01
C PHE A 126 -23.23 -8.92 -0.55
N ILE A 127 -22.96 -7.94 0.32
CA ILE A 127 -22.65 -6.56 -0.10
C ILE A 127 -21.40 -6.53 -1.00
N THR A 128 -20.31 -7.18 -0.59
CA THR A 128 -19.07 -7.18 -1.38
C THR A 128 -19.28 -7.82 -2.75
N VAL A 129 -19.91 -9.01 -2.81
CA VAL A 129 -20.19 -9.71 -4.07
C VAL A 129 -21.09 -8.86 -4.97
N PHE A 130 -22.14 -8.26 -4.42
CA PHE A 130 -23.05 -7.40 -5.16
C PHE A 130 -22.33 -6.20 -5.80
N VAL A 131 -21.45 -5.51 -5.06
CA VAL A 131 -20.69 -4.37 -5.60
C VAL A 131 -19.71 -4.81 -6.70
N PHE A 132 -19.06 -5.97 -6.55
CA PHE A 132 -18.18 -6.51 -7.61
C PHE A 132 -18.96 -6.89 -8.87
N ILE A 133 -20.13 -7.53 -8.73
CA ILE A 133 -20.98 -7.88 -9.87
C ILE A 133 -21.47 -6.62 -10.58
N ILE A 134 -21.99 -5.63 -9.85
CA ILE A 134 -22.42 -4.36 -10.45
C ILE A 134 -21.26 -3.69 -11.17
N SER A 135 -20.08 -3.63 -10.55
CA SER A 135 -18.91 -3.00 -11.16
C SER A 135 -18.48 -3.72 -12.44
N ALA A 136 -18.49 -5.05 -12.45
CA ALA A 136 -18.16 -5.87 -13.61
C ALA A 136 -19.19 -5.69 -14.73
N VAL A 137 -20.49 -5.73 -14.42
CA VAL A 137 -21.54 -5.51 -15.43
C VAL A 137 -21.43 -4.09 -16.00
N TYR A 138 -21.31 -3.08 -15.13
CA TYR A 138 -21.23 -1.68 -15.52
C TYR A 138 -20.04 -1.39 -16.44
N ILE A 139 -18.81 -1.77 -16.05
CA ILE A 139 -17.63 -1.47 -16.86
C ILE A 139 -17.63 -2.17 -18.21
N ASN A 140 -18.19 -3.39 -18.28
CA ASN A 140 -18.30 -4.13 -19.53
C ASN A 140 -19.44 -3.61 -20.43
N MET A 141 -20.46 -2.95 -19.88
CA MET A 141 -21.51 -2.27 -20.66
C MET A 141 -21.08 -0.91 -21.24
N LEU A 142 -20.06 -0.27 -20.65
CA LEU A 142 -19.55 1.01 -21.17
C LEU A 142 -18.94 0.82 -22.57
N PRO A 143 -19.13 1.79 -23.47
CA PRO A 143 -18.54 1.73 -24.81
C PRO A 143 -17.02 1.65 -24.71
N SER A 144 -16.40 0.90 -25.60
CA SER A 144 -14.95 0.68 -25.62
C SER A 144 -14.23 1.66 -26.56
N ASP A 145 -14.86 2.78 -26.91
CA ASP A 145 -14.27 3.79 -27.78
C ASP A 145 -13.18 4.56 -27.03
N ARG A 146 -11.96 4.55 -27.58
CA ARG A 146 -10.81 5.24 -26.97
C ARG A 146 -10.92 6.78 -26.99
N ASN A 147 -12.00 7.32 -27.55
CA ASN A 147 -12.22 8.75 -27.72
C ASN A 147 -13.08 9.37 -26.61
N SER A 148 -13.64 8.56 -25.70
CA SER A 148 -14.44 9.07 -24.57
C SER A 148 -13.58 9.35 -23.34
N ASP A 149 -13.43 10.63 -23.01
CA ASP A 149 -12.66 11.08 -21.84
C ASP A 149 -13.36 10.63 -20.54
N SER A 150 -14.69 10.68 -20.49
CA SER A 150 -15.42 10.25 -19.29
C SER A 150 -15.37 8.75 -19.04
N VAL A 151 -15.35 7.91 -20.08
CA VAL A 151 -15.20 6.46 -19.92
C VAL A 151 -13.78 6.09 -19.50
N LEU A 152 -12.76 6.75 -20.06
CA LEU A 152 -11.38 6.57 -19.63
C LEU A 152 -11.21 6.87 -18.12
N LEU A 153 -11.88 7.91 -17.63
CA LEU A 153 -11.88 8.24 -16.20
C LEU A 153 -12.50 7.12 -15.35
N VAL A 154 -13.53 6.41 -15.83
CA VAL A 154 -14.07 5.23 -15.13
C VAL A 154 -13.01 4.15 -14.99
N PHE A 155 -12.25 3.87 -16.06
CA PHE A 155 -11.21 2.84 -16.03
C PHE A 155 -10.10 3.16 -15.00
N ILE A 156 -9.80 4.45 -14.80
CA ILE A 156 -8.80 4.91 -13.82
C ILE A 156 -9.36 4.90 -12.38
N HIS A 157 -10.62 5.30 -12.18
CA HIS A 157 -11.20 5.49 -10.84
C HIS A 157 -11.88 4.24 -10.27
N LEU A 158 -12.33 3.30 -11.12
CA LEU A 158 -12.92 2.05 -10.64
C LEU A 158 -11.95 1.22 -9.79
N PRO A 159 -10.66 1.06 -10.14
CA PRO A 159 -9.67 0.43 -9.27
C PRO A 159 -9.61 1.09 -7.89
N LEU A 160 -9.62 2.43 -7.82
CA LEU A 160 -9.57 3.18 -6.56
C LEU A 160 -10.84 2.98 -5.73
N MET A 161 -12.01 2.94 -6.38
CA MET A 161 -13.29 2.66 -5.72
C MET A 161 -13.32 1.25 -5.12
N LEU A 162 -12.92 0.25 -5.90
CA LEU A 162 -12.85 -1.14 -5.43
C LEU A 162 -11.77 -1.34 -4.37
N TRP A 163 -10.70 -0.53 -4.41
CA TRP A 163 -9.69 -0.51 -3.37
C TRP A 163 -10.28 0.00 -2.05
N CYS A 164 -11.12 1.05 -2.08
CA CYS A 164 -11.89 1.49 -0.92
C CYS A 164 -12.86 0.40 -0.41
N LEU A 165 -13.53 -0.34 -1.32
CA LEU A 165 -14.37 -1.48 -0.94
C LEU A 165 -13.56 -2.57 -0.24
N TYR A 166 -12.38 -2.92 -0.76
CA TYR A 166 -11.47 -3.85 -0.10
C TYR A 166 -11.05 -3.33 1.29
N GLY A 167 -10.85 -2.01 1.45
CA GLY A 167 -10.65 -1.38 2.75
C GLY A 167 -11.79 -1.65 3.74
N LEU A 168 -13.06 -1.60 3.30
CA LEU A 168 -14.21 -1.98 4.13
C LEU A 168 -14.16 -3.46 4.52
N VAL A 169 -13.79 -4.36 3.59
CA VAL A 169 -13.61 -5.78 3.88
C VAL A 169 -12.50 -6.00 4.91
N PHE A 170 -11.38 -5.28 4.76
CA PHE A 170 -10.22 -5.34 5.64
C PHE A 170 -10.56 -4.94 7.08
N ILE A 171 -11.32 -3.85 7.28
CA ILE A 171 -11.75 -3.39 8.61
C ILE A 171 -13.00 -4.13 9.13
N ASP A 172 -13.48 -5.13 8.41
CA ASP A 172 -14.69 -5.91 8.72
C ASP A 172 -15.98 -5.07 8.80
N PHE A 173 -16.11 -4.08 7.91
CA PHE A 173 -17.22 -3.13 7.85
C PHE A 173 -17.44 -2.31 9.13
N ASP A 174 -16.50 -2.34 10.08
CA ASP A 174 -16.49 -1.52 11.28
C ASP A 174 -15.97 -0.11 10.94
N SER A 175 -16.82 0.64 10.25
CA SER A 175 -16.50 2.00 9.80
C SER A 175 -16.34 2.98 10.97
N SER A 176 -16.90 2.70 12.15
CA SER A 176 -16.75 3.53 13.34
C SER A 176 -15.32 3.51 13.91
N ASN A 177 -14.61 2.39 13.76
CA ASN A 177 -13.31 2.21 14.37
C ASN A 177 -12.18 2.83 13.53
N LYS A 178 -11.76 4.02 13.95
CA LYS A 178 -10.68 4.78 13.29
C LYS A 178 -9.32 4.08 13.36
N LEU A 179 -9.06 3.26 14.38
CA LEU A 179 -7.79 2.55 14.51
C LEU A 179 -7.64 1.50 13.40
N LYS A 180 -8.70 0.73 13.11
CA LYS A 180 -8.68 -0.23 11.99
C LYS A 180 -8.44 0.44 10.63
N ARG A 181 -8.91 1.68 10.45
CA ARG A 181 -8.62 2.47 9.24
C ARG A 181 -7.16 2.89 9.17
N ILE A 182 -6.54 3.24 10.30
CA ILE A 182 -5.08 3.48 10.37
C ILE A 182 -4.31 2.21 10.01
N ASP A 183 -4.73 1.05 10.53
CA ASP A 183 -4.11 -0.24 10.20
C ASP A 183 -4.22 -0.55 8.70
N TYR A 184 -5.36 -0.22 8.08
CA TYR A 184 -5.51 -0.34 6.63
C TYR A 184 -4.57 0.58 5.85
N ILE A 185 -4.38 1.83 6.29
CA ILE A 185 -3.42 2.75 5.66
C ILE A 185 -1.99 2.21 5.76
N LYS A 186 -1.59 1.73 6.95
CA LYS A 186 -0.27 1.10 7.19
C LYS A 186 -0.07 -0.11 6.26
N TYR A 187 -1.05 -0.99 6.25
CA TYR A 187 -1.09 -2.16 5.39
C TYR A 187 -0.91 -1.83 3.90
N ASN A 188 -1.48 -0.72 3.40
CA ASN A 188 -1.31 -0.36 1.99
C ASN A 188 0.13 0.05 1.64
N GLY A 189 0.82 0.74 2.56
CA GLY A 189 2.24 1.05 2.37
C GLY A 189 3.11 -0.21 2.36
N GLU A 190 2.82 -1.15 3.25
CA GLU A 190 3.46 -2.47 3.30
C GLU A 190 3.18 -3.29 2.03
N LEU A 191 1.92 -3.30 1.58
CA LEU A 191 1.50 -4.00 0.37
C LEU A 191 2.21 -3.47 -0.86
N ALA A 192 2.29 -2.15 -1.04
CA ALA A 192 2.96 -1.54 -2.18
C ALA A 192 4.43 -1.97 -2.29
N ILE A 193 5.13 -2.00 -1.15
CA ILE A 193 6.54 -2.39 -1.09
C ILE A 193 6.71 -3.89 -1.35
N MET A 194 5.89 -4.72 -0.72
CA MET A 194 5.96 -6.17 -0.92
C MET A 194 5.63 -6.56 -2.35
N VAL A 195 4.63 -5.93 -2.97
CA VAL A 195 4.31 -6.10 -4.39
C VAL A 195 5.51 -5.70 -5.26
N ALA A 196 6.14 -4.56 -4.99
CA ALA A 196 7.32 -4.11 -5.74
C ALA A 196 8.49 -5.08 -5.65
N ILE A 197 8.80 -5.59 -4.45
CA ILE A 197 9.87 -6.58 -4.25
C ILE A 197 9.58 -7.88 -5.01
N ILE A 198 8.35 -8.39 -4.91
CA ILE A 198 7.93 -9.61 -5.60
C ILE A 198 7.96 -9.41 -7.12
N LEU A 199 7.53 -8.24 -7.63
CA LEU A 199 7.58 -7.91 -9.05
C LEU A 199 9.02 -7.89 -9.59
N ILE A 200 9.96 -7.28 -8.87
CA ILE A 200 11.38 -7.25 -9.26
C ILE A 200 11.95 -8.68 -9.30
N ALA A 201 11.68 -9.47 -8.27
CA ALA A 201 12.11 -10.86 -8.23
C ALA A 201 11.48 -11.70 -9.37
N GLY A 202 10.20 -11.51 -9.63
CA GLY A 202 9.46 -12.17 -10.71
C GLY A 202 9.96 -11.77 -12.10
N PHE A 203 10.32 -10.50 -12.30
CA PHE A 203 10.91 -10.00 -13.53
C PHE A 203 12.28 -10.63 -13.80
N ILE A 204 13.15 -10.67 -12.79
CA ILE A 204 14.47 -11.33 -12.89
C ILE A 204 14.29 -12.82 -13.22
N LEU A 205 13.38 -13.51 -12.52
CA LEU A 205 13.08 -14.92 -12.78
C LEU A 205 12.54 -15.15 -14.19
N THR A 206 11.67 -14.27 -14.68
CA THR A 206 11.12 -14.32 -16.05
C THR A 206 12.25 -14.19 -17.07
N ALA A 207 13.12 -13.18 -16.92
CA ALA A 207 14.24 -12.95 -17.82
C ALA A 207 15.20 -14.15 -17.87
N VAL A 208 15.56 -14.71 -16.71
CA VAL A 208 16.40 -15.90 -16.63
C VAL A 208 15.73 -17.11 -17.27
N THR A 209 14.43 -17.31 -17.02
CA THR A 209 13.69 -18.45 -17.57
C THR A 209 13.63 -18.38 -19.10
N LEU A 210 13.23 -17.24 -19.65
CA LEU A 210 13.19 -17.04 -21.11
C LEU A 210 14.58 -17.17 -21.74
N GLY A 211 15.61 -16.63 -21.09
CA GLY A 211 17.00 -16.75 -21.55
C GLY A 211 17.50 -18.20 -21.58
N LEU A 212 17.21 -19.00 -20.54
CA LEU A 212 17.61 -20.40 -20.46
C LEU A 212 16.94 -21.26 -21.55
N PHE A 213 15.65 -21.07 -21.79
CA PHE A 213 14.94 -21.81 -22.84
C PHE A 213 15.35 -21.35 -24.24
N SER A 214 15.59 -20.06 -24.44
CA SER A 214 16.12 -19.55 -25.70
C SER A 214 17.52 -20.10 -26.01
N ALA A 215 18.36 -20.37 -25.01
CA ALA A 215 19.70 -20.91 -25.20
C ALA A 215 19.72 -22.38 -25.69
N ILE A 216 18.59 -23.09 -25.57
CA ILE A 216 18.39 -24.45 -26.08
C ILE A 216 17.41 -24.47 -27.28
N ASP A 217 17.28 -23.34 -27.96
CA ASP A 217 16.42 -23.14 -29.15
C ASP A 217 14.92 -23.42 -28.92
N LEU A 218 14.44 -23.27 -27.68
CA LEU A 218 13.01 -23.37 -27.34
C LEU A 218 12.39 -21.99 -27.13
N ASN A 219 11.47 -21.60 -28.01
CA ASN A 219 10.69 -20.36 -27.86
C ASN A 219 9.42 -20.63 -27.03
N ILE A 220 9.51 -20.37 -25.73
CA ILE A 220 8.39 -20.49 -24.78
C ILE A 220 7.74 -19.14 -24.45
N GLU A 221 8.15 -18.04 -25.09
CA GLU A 221 7.82 -16.67 -24.67
C GLU A 221 6.31 -16.44 -24.55
N ARG A 222 5.54 -16.73 -25.61
CA ARG A 222 4.09 -16.54 -25.63
C ARG A 222 3.40 -17.35 -24.53
N PHE A 223 3.73 -18.65 -24.43
CA PHE A 223 3.18 -19.51 -23.40
C PHE A 223 3.51 -18.99 -21.98
N TYR A 224 4.74 -18.55 -21.76
CA TYR A 224 5.17 -18.08 -20.45
C TYR A 224 4.50 -16.75 -20.07
N LEU A 225 4.44 -15.79 -21.00
CA LEU A 225 3.82 -14.49 -20.75
C LEU A 225 2.30 -14.62 -20.54
N ASP A 226 1.61 -15.29 -21.45
CA ASP A 226 0.14 -15.35 -21.45
C ASP A 226 -0.40 -16.15 -20.26
N TYR A 227 0.26 -17.26 -19.90
CA TYR A 227 -0.24 -18.16 -18.85
C TYR A 227 0.42 -17.92 -17.49
N ILE A 228 1.76 -17.89 -17.44
CA ILE A 228 2.50 -17.87 -16.17
C ILE A 228 2.59 -16.43 -15.63
N VAL A 229 3.03 -15.47 -16.46
CA VAL A 229 3.22 -14.08 -16.01
C VAL A 229 1.88 -13.44 -15.69
N MET A 230 0.87 -13.53 -16.55
CA MET A 230 -0.44 -12.93 -16.28
C MET A 230 -1.11 -13.48 -15.01
N THR A 231 -1.06 -14.81 -14.81
CA THR A 231 -1.57 -15.44 -13.58
C THR A 231 -0.74 -15.06 -12.35
N GLY A 232 0.58 -14.94 -12.51
CA GLY A 232 1.49 -14.45 -11.49
C GLY A 232 1.13 -13.05 -11.05
N LEU A 233 0.99 -12.11 -11.99
CA LEU A 233 0.71 -10.69 -11.73
C LEU A 233 -0.53 -10.48 -10.87
N VAL A 234 -1.65 -11.17 -11.17
CA VAL A 234 -2.88 -11.05 -10.37
C VAL A 234 -2.77 -11.70 -8.98
N SER A 235 -1.86 -12.66 -8.83
CA SER A 235 -1.61 -13.36 -7.57
C SER A 235 -0.69 -12.58 -6.61
N ILE A 236 0.17 -11.70 -7.15
CA ILE A 236 1.20 -10.99 -6.35
C ILE A 236 0.60 -10.23 -5.15
N PRO A 237 -0.46 -9.41 -5.28
CA PRO A 237 -1.02 -8.71 -4.12
C PRO A 237 -1.57 -9.66 -3.06
N ILE A 238 -2.12 -10.81 -3.47
CA ILE A 238 -2.67 -11.83 -2.55
C ILE A 238 -1.52 -12.48 -1.77
N VAL A 239 -0.45 -12.87 -2.45
CA VAL A 239 0.77 -13.44 -1.84
C VAL A 239 1.44 -12.41 -0.92
N ALA A 240 1.55 -11.15 -1.36
CA ALA A 240 2.08 -10.07 -0.53
C ALA A 240 1.26 -9.90 0.76
N THR A 241 -0.08 -9.95 0.67
CA THR A 241 -0.98 -9.88 1.82
C THR A 241 -0.75 -11.03 2.79
N TYR A 242 -0.57 -12.25 2.28
CA TYR A 242 -0.22 -13.41 3.10
C TYR A 242 1.11 -13.19 3.84
N ILE A 243 2.16 -12.74 3.14
CA ILE A 243 3.47 -12.50 3.74
C ILE A 243 3.38 -11.42 4.84
N ILE A 244 2.70 -10.31 4.58
CA ILE A 244 2.54 -9.20 5.54
C ILE A 244 1.85 -9.70 6.82
N ARG A 245 0.77 -10.49 6.68
CA ARG A 245 0.03 -11.03 7.82
C ARG A 245 0.83 -12.07 8.61
N LYS A 246 1.60 -12.92 7.92
CA LYS A 246 2.37 -14.00 8.54
C LYS A 246 3.68 -13.52 9.16
N TYR A 247 4.31 -12.51 8.55
CA TYR A 247 5.63 -11.97 8.94
C TYR A 247 5.60 -10.45 9.14
N PRO A 248 4.77 -9.92 10.07
CA PRO A 248 4.59 -8.48 10.26
C PRO A 248 5.88 -7.75 10.66
N TYR A 249 6.85 -8.44 11.30
CA TYR A 249 8.12 -7.82 11.66
C TYR A 249 8.95 -7.37 10.44
N VAL A 250 8.84 -8.08 9.31
CA VAL A 250 9.55 -7.76 8.07
C VAL A 250 8.88 -6.59 7.37
N ALA A 251 7.55 -6.59 7.30
CA ALA A 251 6.78 -5.59 6.57
C ALA A 251 6.68 -4.24 7.30
N ASN A 252 6.36 -4.25 8.60
CA ASN A 252 5.91 -3.08 9.36
C ASN A 252 6.99 -2.00 9.58
N LYS A 253 8.23 -2.25 9.17
CA LYS A 253 9.34 -1.29 9.32
C LYS A 253 9.78 -0.66 8.01
N ILE A 254 9.45 -1.24 6.85
CA ILE A 254 10.06 -0.78 5.59
C ILE A 254 9.39 0.51 5.09
N ALA A 255 8.06 0.56 5.05
CA ALA A 255 7.34 1.74 4.55
C ALA A 255 7.69 3.06 5.26
N PRO A 256 7.74 3.08 6.61
CA PRO A 256 8.14 4.28 7.35
C PRO A 256 9.58 4.71 7.06
N ILE A 257 10.50 3.74 6.98
CA ILE A 257 11.92 4.02 6.73
C ILE A 257 12.10 4.65 5.35
N ILE A 258 11.48 4.06 4.32
CA ILE A 258 11.51 4.63 2.97
C ILE A 258 10.92 6.03 2.98
N ALA A 259 9.72 6.22 3.53
CA ALA A 259 9.09 7.53 3.57
C ALA A 259 9.96 8.59 4.31
N ASN A 260 10.64 8.22 5.40
CA ASN A 260 11.53 9.13 6.13
C ASN A 260 12.83 9.47 5.37
N ILE A 261 13.34 8.56 4.53
CA ILE A 261 14.48 8.84 3.64
C ILE A 261 14.07 9.76 2.50
N PHE A 262 12.92 9.49 1.88
CA PHE A 262 12.46 10.23 0.72
C PHE A 262 11.83 11.59 1.06
N SER A 263 11.22 11.77 2.23
CA SER A 263 10.60 13.05 2.66
C SER A 263 11.56 14.26 2.55
N PRO A 264 12.77 14.25 3.14
CA PRO A 264 13.70 15.38 3.00
C PRO A 264 14.20 15.56 1.57
N LEU A 265 14.43 14.48 0.83
CA LEU A 265 14.86 14.54 -0.56
C LEU A 265 13.82 15.23 -1.44
N VAL A 266 12.56 14.80 -1.32
CA VAL A 266 11.42 15.38 -2.02
C VAL A 266 11.24 16.83 -1.62
N LEU A 267 11.35 17.17 -0.33
CA LEU A 267 11.29 18.56 0.13
C LEU A 267 12.33 19.44 -0.58
N ILE A 268 13.58 19.00 -0.67
CA ILE A 268 14.64 19.72 -1.39
C ILE A 268 14.27 19.89 -2.86
N THR A 269 13.82 18.82 -3.51
CA THR A 269 13.38 18.87 -4.92
C THR A 269 12.25 19.88 -5.11
N LEU A 270 11.22 19.90 -4.26
CA LEU A 270 10.10 20.83 -4.37
C LEU A 270 10.52 22.28 -4.15
N ILE A 271 11.43 22.55 -3.20
CA ILE A 271 11.95 23.89 -2.96
C ILE A 271 12.75 24.38 -4.18
N VAL A 272 13.69 23.57 -4.66
CA VAL A 272 14.50 23.91 -5.85
C VAL A 272 13.56 24.16 -7.03
N TYR A 273 12.61 23.27 -7.25
CA TYR A 273 11.63 23.39 -8.32
C TYR A 273 10.81 24.69 -8.23
N LEU A 274 10.32 25.04 -7.04
CA LEU A 274 9.56 26.28 -6.82
C LEU A 274 10.41 27.55 -7.06
N ILE A 275 11.73 27.49 -6.84
CA ILE A 275 12.63 28.60 -7.17
C ILE A 275 12.80 28.73 -8.69
N PHE A 276 12.98 27.61 -9.40
CA PHE A 276 13.23 27.62 -10.84
C PHE A 276 11.99 28.00 -11.66
N ILE A 277 10.80 27.58 -11.22
CA ILE A 277 9.56 27.96 -11.93
C ILE A 277 9.32 29.47 -11.91
N LEU A 278 9.65 30.15 -10.81
CA LEU A 278 9.55 31.62 -10.72
C LEU A 278 10.54 32.36 -11.65
N LYS A 279 11.60 31.67 -12.10
CA LYS A 279 12.63 32.22 -12.99
C LYS A 279 12.42 31.84 -14.46
N THR A 280 11.53 30.90 -14.73
CA THR A 280 11.33 30.36 -16.08
C THR A 280 10.12 31.02 -16.71
N ASP A 281 10.21 31.39 -17.99
CA ASP A 281 9.08 31.95 -18.76
C ASP A 281 8.02 30.89 -19.15
N LYS A 282 8.06 29.70 -18.55
CA LYS A 282 7.10 28.63 -18.81
C LYS A 282 5.84 28.89 -18.00
N ASP A 283 4.71 28.92 -18.70
CA ASP A 283 3.41 29.16 -18.10
C ASP A 283 2.79 27.88 -17.51
N PRO A 284 2.64 27.77 -16.17
CA PRO A 284 2.01 26.62 -15.50
C PRO A 284 0.53 26.43 -15.89
N TYR A 285 -0.12 27.49 -16.35
CA TYR A 285 -1.56 27.54 -16.57
C TYR A 285 -1.97 26.94 -17.92
N ASN A 286 -1.07 27.00 -18.91
CA ASN A 286 -1.38 26.64 -20.29
C ASN A 286 -0.78 25.29 -20.74
N ASP A 287 0.28 24.81 -20.07
CA ASP A 287 0.92 23.53 -20.42
C ASP A 287 0.19 22.32 -19.80
N ARG A 288 -0.35 21.44 -20.65
CA ARG A 288 -1.07 20.23 -20.20
C ARG A 288 -0.12 19.19 -19.59
N GLU A 289 1.07 19.00 -20.15
CA GLU A 289 2.04 18.00 -19.64
C GLU A 289 2.50 18.40 -18.25
N PHE A 290 2.71 19.70 -18.08
CA PHE A 290 3.03 20.31 -16.79
C PHE A 290 1.98 19.96 -15.71
N LEU A 291 0.68 20.14 -16.00
CA LEU A 291 -0.39 19.84 -15.03
C LEU A 291 -0.47 18.35 -14.69
N ILE A 292 -0.21 17.46 -15.65
CA ILE A 292 -0.19 16.01 -15.38
C ILE A 292 0.93 15.66 -14.41
N ILE A 293 2.13 16.21 -14.63
CA ILE A 293 3.28 15.98 -13.75
C ILE A 293 3.00 16.54 -12.34
N PHE A 294 2.35 17.70 -12.22
CA PHE A 294 1.96 18.28 -10.93
C PHE A 294 0.98 17.40 -10.17
N ASN A 295 -0.07 16.92 -10.81
CA ASN A 295 -1.05 16.06 -10.14
C ASN A 295 -0.42 14.73 -9.69
N LEU A 296 0.46 14.16 -10.53
CA LEU A 296 1.21 12.95 -10.15
C LEU A 296 2.15 13.21 -8.96
N MET A 297 2.86 14.35 -8.99
CA MET A 297 3.70 14.81 -7.88
C MET A 297 2.88 14.98 -6.60
N LEU A 298 1.73 15.66 -6.65
CA LEU A 298 0.84 15.88 -5.49
C LEU A 298 0.39 14.55 -4.87
N LEU A 299 -0.02 13.58 -5.69
CA LEU A 299 -0.37 12.24 -5.22
C LEU A 299 0.84 11.54 -4.57
N GLY A 300 2.02 11.63 -5.18
CA GLY A 300 3.25 11.04 -4.66
C GLY A 300 3.66 11.64 -3.31
N VAL A 301 3.69 12.97 -3.21
CA VAL A 301 4.06 13.68 -1.97
C VAL A 301 3.04 13.41 -0.86
N THR A 302 1.74 13.45 -1.19
CA THR A 302 0.67 13.11 -0.23
C THR A 302 0.85 11.68 0.30
N SER A 303 1.19 10.73 -0.58
CA SER A 303 1.46 9.34 -0.18
C SER A 303 2.66 9.25 0.77
N ILE A 304 3.76 9.94 0.47
CA ILE A 304 4.95 10.00 1.33
C ILE A 304 4.61 10.56 2.71
N VAL A 305 3.87 11.67 2.76
CA VAL A 305 3.43 12.30 4.02
C VAL A 305 2.58 11.32 4.83
N VAL A 306 1.56 10.71 4.21
CA VAL A 306 0.65 9.75 4.87
C VAL A 306 1.41 8.53 5.42
N PHE A 307 2.33 7.95 4.64
CA PHE A 307 3.09 6.77 5.07
C PHE A 307 4.17 7.09 6.12
N SER A 308 4.82 8.25 6.03
CA SER A 308 5.78 8.70 7.06
C SER A 308 5.08 8.90 8.41
N ILE A 309 3.90 9.55 8.41
CA ILE A 309 3.11 9.77 9.63
C ILE A 309 2.64 8.43 10.23
N SER A 310 2.06 7.56 9.40
CA SER A 310 1.54 6.27 9.85
C SER A 310 2.65 5.40 10.46
N GLY A 311 3.89 5.53 9.99
CA GLY A 311 5.01 4.75 10.49
C GLY A 311 5.64 5.22 11.81
N THR A 312 5.44 6.48 12.17
CA THR A 312 6.22 7.14 13.22
C THR A 312 5.65 6.87 14.63
N SER A 313 4.43 6.36 14.76
CA SER A 313 3.75 6.14 16.06
C SER A 313 4.43 5.13 16.99
N ILE A 314 5.35 4.32 16.47
CA ILE A 314 6.00 3.21 17.21
C ILE A 314 7.33 3.67 17.84
N ASN A 315 7.92 4.79 17.37
CA ASN A 315 9.23 5.26 17.81
C ASN A 315 9.14 6.53 18.64
N LYS A 316 10.12 6.69 19.56
CA LYS A 316 10.33 7.87 20.41
C LYS A 316 10.29 9.17 19.57
N ARG A 317 9.63 10.22 20.06
CA ARG A 317 9.42 11.53 19.38
C ARG A 317 10.64 11.96 18.56
N GLN A 318 10.51 12.01 17.24
CA GLN A 318 11.56 12.44 16.32
C GLN A 318 11.26 13.85 15.82
N ARG A 319 11.59 14.86 16.64
CA ARG A 319 11.29 16.28 16.35
C ARG A 319 11.77 16.74 14.96
N PHE A 320 12.90 16.21 14.48
CA PHE A 320 13.42 16.55 13.15
C PHE A 320 12.52 16.05 12.01
N ASN A 321 12.03 14.81 12.10
CA ASN A 321 11.15 14.25 11.08
C ASN A 321 9.80 14.98 11.04
N GLU A 322 9.26 15.28 12.22
CA GLU A 322 8.01 16.05 12.37
C GLU A 322 8.13 17.46 11.75
N GLN A 323 9.30 18.10 11.84
CA GLN A 323 9.57 19.39 11.18
C GLN A 323 9.67 19.26 9.66
N ILE A 324 10.39 18.26 9.15
CA ILE A 324 10.46 18.00 7.71
C ILE A 324 9.06 17.80 7.14
N LEU A 325 8.24 16.98 7.78
CA LEU A 325 6.88 16.70 7.33
C LEU A 325 6.01 17.95 7.34
N LEU A 326 6.16 18.82 8.34
CA LEU A 326 5.41 20.08 8.39
C LEU A 326 5.78 20.99 7.22
N VAL A 327 7.08 21.19 6.95
CA VAL A 327 7.55 22.04 5.84
C VAL A 327 7.17 21.41 4.51
N LEU A 328 7.34 20.09 4.35
CA LEU A 328 6.95 19.36 3.16
C LEU A 328 5.45 19.53 2.86
N THR A 329 4.59 19.35 3.86
CA THR A 329 3.14 19.53 3.72
C THR A 329 2.80 20.97 3.35
N PHE A 330 3.47 21.96 3.95
CA PHE A 330 3.27 23.37 3.64
C PHE A 330 3.65 23.71 2.19
N ILE A 331 4.84 23.29 1.73
CA ILE A 331 5.27 23.50 0.34
C ILE A 331 4.33 22.78 -0.64
N THR A 332 3.88 21.58 -0.29
CA THR A 332 2.91 20.83 -1.11
C THR A 332 1.58 21.58 -1.23
N LEU A 333 1.08 22.20 -0.16
CA LEU A 333 -0.12 23.03 -0.20
C LEU A 333 0.05 24.25 -1.13
N ILE A 334 1.21 24.90 -1.14
CA ILE A 334 1.48 26.01 -2.07
C ILE A 334 1.41 25.50 -3.52
N ILE A 335 2.03 24.36 -3.81
CA ILE A 335 2.01 23.74 -5.14
C ILE A 335 0.58 23.36 -5.54
N ASP A 336 -0.20 22.81 -4.61
CA ASP A 336 -1.59 22.45 -4.85
C ASP A 336 -2.46 23.68 -5.13
N ILE A 337 -2.24 24.80 -4.44
CA ILE A 337 -2.90 26.08 -4.74
C ILE A 337 -2.63 26.51 -6.18
N ILE A 338 -1.38 26.39 -6.64
CA ILE A 338 -1.01 26.71 -8.03
C ILE A 338 -1.71 25.76 -9.02
N ALA A 339 -1.78 24.46 -8.70
CA ALA A 339 -2.47 23.49 -9.54
C ALA A 339 -3.99 23.75 -9.61
N VAL A 340 -4.60 24.09 -8.47
CA VAL A 340 -6.03 24.45 -8.38
C VAL A 340 -6.32 25.77 -9.09
N SER A 341 -5.46 26.79 -8.95
CA SER A 341 -5.65 28.04 -9.69
C SER A 341 -5.54 27.83 -11.20
N ALA A 342 -4.60 26.99 -11.65
CA ALA A 342 -4.43 26.66 -13.05
C ALA A 342 -5.65 25.95 -13.64
N ILE A 343 -6.22 24.97 -12.93
CA ILE A 343 -7.41 24.28 -13.44
C ILE A 343 -8.66 25.18 -13.43
N ILE A 344 -8.80 26.06 -12.43
CA ILE A 344 -9.90 27.04 -12.37
C ILE A 344 -9.81 28.03 -13.54
N TYR A 345 -8.62 28.55 -13.84
CA TYR A 345 -8.39 29.42 -14.99
C TYR A 345 -8.82 28.73 -16.29
N ARG A 346 -8.40 27.48 -16.48
CA ARG A 346 -8.77 26.70 -17.66
C ARG A 346 -10.27 26.38 -17.74
N LEU A 347 -10.95 26.21 -16.61
CA LEU A 347 -12.40 26.03 -16.58
C LEU A 347 -13.14 27.31 -17.00
N GLY A 348 -12.62 28.48 -16.64
CA GLY A 348 -13.14 29.77 -17.10
C GLY A 348 -12.99 29.98 -18.61
N GLU A 349 -11.79 29.72 -19.14
CA GLU A 349 -11.48 29.94 -20.56
C GLU A 349 -12.09 28.87 -21.49
N TYR A 350 -12.03 27.60 -21.10
CA TYR A 350 -12.33 26.48 -21.99
C TYR A 350 -13.55 25.64 -21.55
N GLY A 351 -14.26 26.05 -20.50
CA GLY A 351 -15.44 25.37 -19.96
C GLY A 351 -15.17 24.04 -19.23
N PHE A 352 -16.25 23.42 -18.76
CA PHE A 352 -16.21 22.13 -18.07
C PHE A 352 -15.99 20.97 -19.03
N THR A 353 -15.05 20.09 -18.67
CA THR A 353 -14.84 18.79 -19.33
C THR A 353 -14.76 17.69 -18.26
N PRO A 354 -14.97 16.41 -18.62
CA PRO A 354 -14.86 15.30 -17.67
C PRO A 354 -13.50 15.33 -16.94
N ASN A 355 -12.42 15.44 -17.72
CA ASN A 355 -11.04 15.46 -17.21
C ASN A 355 -10.77 16.64 -16.26
N ARG A 356 -11.18 17.86 -16.63
CA ARG A 356 -10.96 19.03 -15.76
C ARG A 356 -11.76 18.95 -14.46
N THR A 357 -12.98 18.41 -14.53
CA THR A 357 -13.84 18.21 -13.35
C THR A 357 -13.24 17.17 -12.41
N ALA A 358 -12.75 16.05 -12.94
CA ALA A 358 -12.11 14.99 -12.17
C ALA A 358 -10.84 15.50 -11.45
N VAL A 359 -9.97 16.21 -12.19
CA VAL A 359 -8.72 16.78 -11.66
C VAL A 359 -8.99 17.86 -10.61
N LEU A 360 -9.93 18.78 -10.86
CA LEU A 360 -10.28 19.81 -9.89
C LEU A 360 -10.75 19.19 -8.58
N GLY A 361 -11.68 18.22 -8.64
CA GLY A 361 -12.18 17.61 -7.41
C GLY A 361 -11.13 16.77 -6.69
N SER A 362 -10.23 16.07 -7.39
CA SER A 362 -9.13 15.36 -6.72
C SER A 362 -8.19 16.33 -6.02
N ASN A 363 -7.85 17.45 -6.65
CA ASN A 363 -6.96 18.46 -6.07
C ASN A 363 -7.62 19.14 -4.87
N LEU A 364 -8.91 19.48 -4.93
CA LEU A 364 -9.64 20.01 -3.78
C LEU A 364 -9.69 19.03 -2.59
N LEU A 365 -9.80 17.72 -2.86
CA LEU A 365 -9.75 16.70 -1.81
C LEU A 365 -8.34 16.56 -1.20
N ILE A 366 -7.31 16.56 -2.04
CA ILE A 366 -5.91 16.55 -1.59
C ILE A 366 -5.62 17.80 -0.76
N PHE A 367 -6.01 18.98 -1.26
CA PHE A 367 -5.87 20.25 -0.56
C PHE A 367 -6.53 20.22 0.82
N GLY A 368 -7.79 19.80 0.88
CA GLY A 368 -8.52 19.69 2.15
C GLY A 368 -7.86 18.72 3.15
N ASN A 369 -7.38 17.58 2.67
CA ASN A 369 -6.67 16.61 3.49
C ASN A 369 -5.32 17.16 4.00
N LEU A 370 -4.50 17.71 3.10
CA LEU A 370 -3.20 18.29 3.44
C LEU A 370 -3.31 19.47 4.39
N LEU A 371 -4.36 20.29 4.28
CA LEU A 371 -4.63 21.40 5.19
C LEU A 371 -4.90 20.87 6.61
N LEU A 372 -5.74 19.84 6.75
CA LEU A 372 -5.99 19.20 8.05
C LEU A 372 -4.73 18.55 8.63
N ILE A 373 -3.95 17.86 7.79
CA ILE A 373 -2.64 17.27 8.17
C ILE A 373 -1.69 18.38 8.65
N MET A 374 -1.59 19.49 7.92
CA MET A 374 -0.73 20.63 8.27
C MET A 374 -1.12 21.23 9.62
N ILE A 375 -2.41 21.41 9.88
CA ILE A 375 -2.91 21.93 11.17
C ILE A 375 -2.50 21.01 12.32
N ASP A 376 -2.63 19.70 12.14
CA ASP A 376 -2.28 18.75 13.21
C ASP A 376 -0.75 18.61 13.37
N LEU A 377 0.03 18.60 12.29
CA LEU A 377 1.50 18.66 12.34
C LEU A 377 1.99 19.93 13.05
N TYR A 378 1.36 21.08 12.79
CA TYR A 378 1.67 22.32 13.51
C TYR A 378 1.44 22.17 15.02
N LYS A 379 0.33 21.55 15.43
CA LYS A 379 0.06 21.27 16.85
C LYS A 379 1.05 20.29 17.47
N VAL A 380 1.52 19.29 16.71
CA VAL A 380 2.54 18.33 17.18
C VAL A 380 3.88 19.01 17.43
N ASN A 381 4.28 19.90 16.51
CA ASN A 381 5.58 20.58 16.58
C ASN A 381 5.62 21.69 17.64
N PHE A 382 4.52 22.45 17.78
CA PHE A 382 4.50 23.68 18.58
C PHE A 382 3.60 23.65 19.81
N LYS A 383 2.71 22.65 19.95
CA LYS A 383 1.73 22.54 21.07
C LYS A 383 1.78 21.20 21.80
N ASP A 384 2.88 20.46 21.67
CA ASP A 384 3.13 19.17 22.33
C ASP A 384 1.98 18.14 22.20
N LYS A 385 1.28 18.13 21.05
CA LYS A 385 0.31 17.08 20.72
C LYS A 385 1.00 15.82 20.18
N GLU A 386 0.32 14.68 20.32
CA GLU A 386 0.81 13.40 19.81
C GLU A 386 0.60 13.26 18.31
N ILE A 387 1.55 12.62 17.62
CA ILE A 387 1.48 12.33 16.17
C ILE A 387 0.25 11.48 15.79
N LYS A 388 -0.27 10.70 16.76
CA LYS A 388 -1.50 9.90 16.62
C LYS A 388 -2.71 10.74 16.22
N GLN A 389 -2.74 12.03 16.59
CA GLN A 389 -3.80 12.93 16.14
C GLN A 389 -3.81 13.08 14.62
N VAL A 390 -2.63 13.16 14.00
CA VAL A 390 -2.49 13.28 12.54
C VAL A 390 -2.94 11.99 11.84
N GLU A 391 -2.55 10.82 12.36
CA GLU A 391 -3.04 9.52 11.85
C GLU A 391 -4.57 9.42 11.87
N LEU A 392 -5.19 9.87 12.98
CA LEU A 392 -6.64 9.87 13.12
C LEU A 392 -7.33 10.81 12.13
N THR A 393 -6.71 11.94 11.81
CA THR A 393 -7.22 12.89 10.82
C THR A 393 -7.21 12.28 9.42
N ILE A 394 -6.10 11.64 9.02
CA ILE A 394 -5.99 10.94 7.74
C ILE A 394 -7.05 9.82 7.65
N ALA A 395 -7.18 9.00 8.69
CA ALA A 395 -8.15 7.90 8.74
C ALA A 395 -9.62 8.37 8.70
N LYS A 396 -9.92 9.56 9.23
CA LYS A 396 -11.24 10.17 9.13
C LYS A 396 -11.55 10.69 7.72
N TYR A 397 -10.54 11.17 7.00
CA TYR A 397 -10.69 11.75 5.67
C TYR A 397 -10.84 10.69 4.57
N LEU A 398 -10.34 9.46 4.79
CA LEU A 398 -10.37 8.37 3.80
C LEU A 398 -11.75 8.13 3.10
N PRO A 399 -12.90 8.16 3.79
CA PRO A 399 -14.20 8.01 3.13
C PRO A 399 -14.52 9.10 2.10
N ALA A 400 -13.99 10.32 2.24
CA ALA A 400 -14.19 11.40 1.28
C ALA A 400 -13.61 11.04 -0.10
N TYR A 401 -12.41 10.45 -0.14
CA TYR A 401 -11.82 9.90 -1.37
C TYR A 401 -12.67 8.77 -1.95
N GLY A 402 -13.21 7.89 -1.09
CA GLY A 402 -14.12 6.82 -1.53
C GLY A 402 -15.40 7.35 -2.18
N ILE A 403 -16.04 8.35 -1.59
CA ILE A 403 -17.25 8.99 -2.14
C ILE A 403 -16.94 9.65 -3.49
N TRP A 404 -15.79 10.31 -3.60
CA TRP A 404 -15.36 10.93 -4.86
C TRP A 404 -15.17 9.91 -5.98
N THR A 405 -14.51 8.79 -5.71
CA THR A 405 -14.34 7.74 -6.72
C THR A 405 -15.67 7.15 -7.17
N VAL A 406 -16.64 6.96 -6.26
CA VAL A 406 -18.01 6.57 -6.61
C VAL A 406 -18.68 7.59 -7.53
N PHE A 407 -18.54 8.89 -7.24
CA PHE A 407 -19.07 9.96 -8.10
C PHE A 407 -18.46 9.93 -9.51
N ILE A 408 -17.14 9.79 -9.62
CA ILE A 408 -16.46 9.74 -10.92
C ILE A 408 -16.82 8.49 -11.72
N VAL A 409 -17.01 7.34 -11.05
CA VAL A 409 -17.35 6.08 -11.72
C VAL A 409 -18.80 6.07 -12.21
N PHE A 410 -19.76 6.47 -11.38
CA PHE A 410 -21.18 6.25 -11.66
C PHE A 410 -21.98 7.49 -12.06
N ILE A 411 -21.49 8.70 -11.79
CA ILE A 411 -22.26 9.93 -12.02
C ILE A 411 -21.62 10.75 -13.15
N LEU A 412 -20.32 10.98 -13.10
CA LEU A 412 -19.61 11.81 -14.08
C LEU A 412 -19.84 11.38 -15.55
N PRO A 413 -19.78 10.09 -15.93
CA PRO A 413 -19.94 9.71 -17.33
C PRO A 413 -21.31 10.08 -17.89
N TRP A 414 -22.35 9.97 -17.07
CA TRP A 414 -23.71 10.32 -17.46
C TRP A 414 -23.92 11.83 -17.57
N LEU A 415 -23.28 12.61 -16.69
CA LEU A 415 -23.31 14.08 -16.76
C LEU A 415 -22.72 14.62 -18.07
N PHE A 416 -21.74 13.92 -18.65
CA PHE A 416 -21.09 14.29 -19.91
C PHE A 416 -21.55 13.46 -21.11
N GLY A 417 -22.63 12.67 -20.96
CA GLY A 417 -23.24 11.91 -22.07
C GLY A 417 -22.35 10.80 -22.63
N LEU A 418 -21.54 10.17 -21.77
CA LEU A 418 -20.56 9.13 -22.11
C LEU A 418 -19.47 9.58 -23.10
N LYS A 419 -19.21 10.90 -23.17
CA LYS A 419 -18.15 11.50 -24.01
C LYS A 419 -16.88 11.82 -23.24
#